data_AF-A0AAP5WAH7-F1
#
_entry.id   AF-A0AAP5WAH7-F1
#
_cell.length_a   1.000
_cell.length_b   1.000
_cell.length_c   1.000
_cell.angle_alpha   90.00
_cell.angle_beta   90.00
_cell.angle_gamma   90.00
#
_symmetry.space_group_name_H-M   'P 1'
#
loop_
_entity.id
_entity.type
_entity.pdbx_description
1 polymer ?
#
loop_
_entity_poly.entity_id
_entity_poly.type
_entity_poly.pdbx_seq_one_letter_code
_entity_poly.pdbx_strand_id
1 'polypeptide(L)'
;MWDRTGHPVRAGQGPWRPYEELSDQRQLQSLEAAATAIHLFETRAMTCPGREAEVFLPQPDISRDPGSTEQTTDPTAIRWQEIKKNFQAVVEEARTTPETARQLFNFCTMYRRDNDEVIQGVRSNFTELGIPSDYLSP
;
A
#
# COMPACT_ATOMS: atom_id res chain seq x y z
N MET A 1 21.05 -26.48 2.23
CA MET A 1 21.95 -26.51 1.06
C MET A 1 22.82 -27.75 1.05
N TRP A 2 23.44 -28.15 2.17
CA TRP A 2 24.28 -29.35 2.27
C TRP A 2 23.59 -30.63 1.78
N ASP A 3 22.32 -30.85 2.17
CA ASP A 3 21.55 -31.99 1.66
C ASP A 3 21.33 -31.94 0.14
N ARG A 4 21.28 -30.74 -0.45
CA ARG A 4 21.11 -30.55 -1.91
C ARG A 4 22.39 -30.83 -2.68
N THR A 5 23.56 -30.61 -2.06
CA THR A 5 24.87 -30.93 -2.66
C THR A 5 25.33 -32.35 -2.34
N GLY A 6 24.65 -33.07 -1.44
CA GLY A 6 25.06 -34.40 -0.99
C GLY A 6 26.30 -34.39 -0.08
N HIS A 7 26.72 -33.22 0.39
CA HIS A 7 27.92 -33.06 1.21
C HIS A 7 27.57 -33.01 2.70
N PRO A 8 28.46 -33.50 3.58
CA PRO A 8 28.28 -33.31 5.01
C PRO A 8 28.27 -31.83 5.37
N VAL A 9 27.53 -31.48 6.42
CA VAL A 9 27.46 -30.11 6.95
C VAL A 9 28.88 -29.58 7.20
N ARG A 10 29.15 -28.34 6.74
CA ARG A 10 30.47 -27.69 6.79
C ARG A 10 31.57 -28.50 6.10
N ALA A 11 31.26 -29.22 5.01
CA ALA A 11 32.18 -30.14 4.35
C ALA A 11 32.82 -31.16 5.32
N GLY A 12 32.10 -31.51 6.40
CA GLY A 12 32.56 -32.45 7.42
C GLY A 12 33.54 -31.87 8.43
N GLN A 13 33.63 -30.54 8.55
CA GLN A 13 34.44 -29.89 9.59
C GLN A 13 33.79 -30.03 10.96
N GLY A 14 34.56 -30.54 11.93
CA GLY A 14 34.23 -30.49 13.35
C GLY A 14 34.62 -29.14 13.97
N PRO A 15 35.93 -28.87 14.16
CA PRO A 15 36.40 -27.55 14.56
C PRO A 15 36.41 -26.58 13.38
N TRP A 16 36.21 -25.29 13.67
CA TRP A 16 36.35 -24.24 12.68
C TRP A 16 37.80 -24.13 12.22
N ARG A 17 37.99 -24.02 10.90
CA ARG A 17 39.27 -23.71 10.26
C ARG A 17 39.06 -22.68 9.16
N PRO A 18 40.06 -21.84 8.87
CA PRO A 18 40.07 -21.01 7.67
C PRO A 18 39.91 -21.88 6.42
N TYR A 19 39.31 -21.31 5.38
CA TYR A 19 39.05 -22.01 4.12
C TYR A 19 40.35 -22.49 3.46
N GLU A 20 41.40 -21.66 3.55
CA GLU A 20 42.72 -21.88 2.97
C GLU A 20 43.47 -23.05 3.61
N GLU A 21 43.10 -23.44 4.84
CA GLU A 21 43.69 -24.57 5.54
C GLU A 21 42.97 -25.90 5.27
N LEU A 22 41.86 -25.87 4.52
CA LEU A 22 41.13 -27.08 4.16
C LEU A 22 41.82 -27.82 3.03
N SER A 23 41.65 -29.13 2.97
CA SER A 23 42.05 -29.92 1.81
C SER A 23 41.27 -29.48 0.56
N ASP A 24 41.86 -29.64 -0.61
CA ASP A 24 41.25 -29.27 -1.91
C ASP A 24 39.83 -29.83 -2.07
N GLN A 25 39.60 -31.06 -1.64
CA GLN A 25 38.27 -31.67 -1.67
C GLN A 25 37.27 -30.89 -0.79
N ARG A 26 37.66 -30.49 0.42
CA ARG A 26 36.78 -29.76 1.34
C ARG A 26 36.57 -28.32 0.90
N GLN A 27 37.59 -27.71 0.28
CA GLN A 27 37.49 -26.42 -0.38
C GLN A 27 36.43 -26.48 -1.48
N LEU A 28 36.55 -27.45 -2.40
CA LEU A 28 35.57 -27.66 -3.48
C LEU A 28 34.15 -27.88 -2.94
N GLN A 29 33.98 -28.78 -1.96
CA GLN A 29 32.67 -29.03 -1.34
C GLN A 29 32.05 -27.78 -0.71
N SER A 30 32.88 -26.93 -0.10
CA SER A 30 32.45 -25.68 0.51
C SER A 30 32.01 -24.66 -0.55
N LEU A 31 32.75 -24.57 -1.67
CA LEU A 31 32.39 -23.73 -2.80
C LEU A 31 31.10 -24.20 -3.47
N GLU A 32 30.93 -25.51 -3.68
CA GLU A 32 29.70 -26.08 -4.26
C GLU A 32 28.49 -25.82 -3.37
N ALA A 33 28.65 -25.94 -2.05
CA ALA A 33 27.60 -25.60 -1.09
C ALA A 33 27.26 -24.10 -1.09
N ALA A 34 28.27 -23.23 -1.23
CA ALA A 34 28.08 -21.78 -1.32
C ALA A 34 27.34 -21.40 -2.63
N ALA A 35 27.79 -21.92 -3.77
CA ALA A 35 27.14 -21.69 -5.07
C ALA A 35 25.68 -22.19 -5.07
N THR A 36 25.44 -23.37 -4.47
CA THR A 36 24.09 -23.92 -4.33
C THR A 36 23.22 -23.05 -3.41
N ALA A 37 23.77 -22.50 -2.33
CA ALA A 37 23.03 -21.60 -1.45
C ALA A 37 22.62 -20.31 -2.18
N ILE A 38 23.55 -19.70 -2.93
CA ILE A 38 23.28 -18.51 -3.75
C ILE A 38 22.14 -18.79 -4.74
N HIS A 39 22.24 -19.89 -5.49
CA HIS A 39 21.19 -20.28 -6.44
C HIS A 39 19.82 -20.45 -5.77
N LEU A 40 19.76 -21.11 -4.60
CA LEU A 40 18.51 -21.31 -3.86
C LEU A 40 17.92 -19.99 -3.33
N PHE A 41 18.75 -19.00 -3.01
CA PHE A 41 18.30 -17.67 -2.62
C PHE A 41 17.75 -16.89 -3.82
N GLU A 42 18.47 -16.91 -4.94
CA GLU A 42 18.04 -16.26 -6.19
C GLU A 42 16.68 -16.80 -6.67
N THR A 43 16.46 -18.12 -6.60
CA THR A 43 15.19 -18.75 -6.98
C THR A 43 14.12 -18.67 -5.89
N ARG A 44 14.40 -18.04 -4.75
CA ARG A 44 13.53 -17.98 -3.55
C ARG A 44 13.08 -19.36 -3.03
N ALA A 45 13.85 -20.42 -3.34
CA ALA A 45 13.60 -21.76 -2.83
C ALA A 45 14.05 -21.92 -1.37
N MET A 46 14.79 -20.94 -0.85
CA MET A 46 15.22 -20.83 0.53
C MET A 46 15.23 -19.37 0.96
N THR A 47 14.83 -19.09 2.21
CA THR A 47 14.92 -17.74 2.79
C THR A 47 16.31 -17.54 3.39
N CYS A 48 16.95 -16.42 3.10
CA CYS A 48 18.23 -16.04 3.72
C CYS A 48 17.96 -15.10 4.92
N PRO A 49 18.30 -15.49 6.18
CA PRO A 49 17.98 -14.71 7.38
C PRO A 49 18.98 -13.58 7.70
N GLY A 50 19.75 -13.09 6.74
CA GLY A 50 20.78 -12.06 6.95
C GLY A 50 20.30 -10.63 6.71
N ARG A 51 20.92 -9.65 7.37
CA ARG A 51 20.65 -8.20 7.15
C ARG A 51 20.87 -7.77 5.69
N GLU A 52 21.80 -8.43 5.00
CA GLU A 52 22.16 -8.17 3.60
C GLU A 52 21.68 -9.28 2.66
N ALA A 53 20.72 -10.10 3.11
CA ALA A 53 20.16 -11.21 2.32
C ALA A 53 19.58 -10.77 0.97
N GLU A 54 19.10 -9.52 0.90
CA GLU A 54 18.53 -8.94 -0.31
C GLU A 54 19.52 -8.87 -1.48
N VAL A 55 20.84 -8.88 -1.22
CA VAL A 55 21.88 -8.87 -2.26
C VAL A 55 21.86 -10.13 -3.13
N PHE A 56 21.35 -11.24 -2.60
CA PHE A 56 21.23 -12.51 -3.34
C PHE A 56 19.90 -12.64 -4.08
N LEU A 57 18.99 -11.67 -3.95
CA LEU A 57 17.74 -11.71 -4.69
C LEU A 57 17.98 -11.18 -6.11
N PRO A 58 17.26 -11.73 -7.13
CA PRO A 58 17.30 -11.16 -8.45
C PRO A 58 16.92 -9.69 -8.37
N GLN A 59 17.63 -8.87 -9.15
CA GLN A 59 17.38 -7.44 -9.23
C GLN A 59 15.87 -7.23 -9.46
N PRO A 60 15.20 -6.39 -8.66
CA PRO A 60 13.78 -6.15 -8.84
C PRO A 60 13.57 -5.71 -10.28
N ASP A 61 12.57 -6.29 -10.93
CA ASP A 61 12.23 -5.94 -12.29
C ASP A 61 11.83 -4.46 -12.31
N ILE A 62 12.78 -3.61 -12.69
CA ILE A 62 12.59 -2.18 -12.92
C ILE A 62 12.07 -1.92 -14.34
N SER A 63 11.58 -2.96 -15.03
CA SER A 63 10.62 -2.78 -16.12
C SER A 63 9.49 -1.93 -15.58
N ARG A 64 9.64 -0.62 -15.79
CA ARG A 64 8.57 0.34 -15.68
C ARG A 64 7.52 -0.19 -16.63
N ASP A 65 6.44 -0.71 -16.07
CA ASP A 65 5.24 -1.06 -16.83
C ASP A 65 5.06 0.03 -17.90
N PRO A 66 5.00 -0.31 -19.21
CA PRO A 66 4.78 0.67 -20.28
C PRO A 66 3.44 1.44 -20.14
N GLY A 67 2.76 1.31 -19.00
CA GLY A 67 1.36 1.59 -18.83
C GLY A 67 0.62 0.44 -19.47
N SER A 68 0.19 -0.53 -18.68
CA SER A 68 -0.84 -1.45 -19.13
C SER A 68 -2.02 -0.60 -19.60
N THR A 69 -2.40 -0.72 -20.87
CA THR A 69 -3.70 -0.22 -21.37
C THR A 69 -4.84 -1.11 -20.89
N GLU A 70 -4.76 -1.60 -19.66
CA GLU A 70 -5.94 -2.05 -18.95
C GLU A 70 -6.70 -0.79 -18.59
N GLN A 71 -7.89 -0.65 -19.18
CA GLN A 71 -8.92 0.27 -18.69
C GLN A 71 -9.36 -0.20 -17.30
N THR A 72 -8.46 -0.11 -16.33
CA THR A 72 -8.76 -0.30 -14.93
C THR A 72 -9.49 0.96 -14.54
N THR A 73 -10.81 0.87 -14.49
CA THR A 73 -11.66 1.90 -13.90
C THR A 73 -11.02 2.26 -12.56
N ASP A 74 -10.45 3.46 -12.46
CA ASP A 74 -9.66 3.87 -11.31
C ASP A 74 -10.53 3.66 -10.05
N PRO A 75 -10.13 2.77 -9.11
CA PRO A 75 -10.94 2.49 -7.94
C PRO A 75 -11.18 3.74 -7.08
N THR A 76 -10.31 4.76 -7.20
CA THR A 76 -10.52 6.06 -6.58
C THR A 76 -11.57 6.90 -7.31
N ALA A 77 -11.66 6.79 -8.64
CA ALA A 77 -12.71 7.44 -9.43
C ALA A 77 -14.09 6.82 -9.15
N ILE A 78 -14.18 5.49 -9.01
CA ILE A 78 -15.41 4.80 -8.59
C ILE A 78 -15.85 5.30 -7.21
N ARG A 79 -14.92 5.33 -6.24
CA ARG A 79 -15.21 5.80 -4.89
C ARG A 79 -15.66 7.27 -4.85
N TRP A 80 -15.08 8.13 -5.68
CA TRP A 80 -15.51 9.53 -5.80
C TRP A 80 -16.90 9.66 -6.44
N GLN A 81 -17.25 8.81 -7.40
CA GLN A 81 -18.59 8.78 -7.97
C GLN A 81 -19.64 8.38 -6.92
N GLU A 82 -19.33 7.37 -6.09
CA GLU A 82 -20.20 6.96 -4.99
C GLU A 82 -20.40 8.09 -3.97
N ILE A 83 -19.32 8.80 -3.60
CA ILE A 83 -19.39 9.95 -2.71
C ILE A 83 -20.27 11.05 -3.31
N LYS A 84 -20.08 11.39 -4.60
CA LYS A 84 -20.91 12.39 -5.29
C LYS A 84 -22.38 12.01 -5.31
N LYS A 85 -22.69 10.75 -5.59
CA LYS A 85 -24.05 10.22 -5.61
C LYS A 85 -24.70 10.31 -4.23
N ASN A 86 -24.00 9.87 -3.19
CA ASN A 86 -24.52 9.93 -1.82
C ASN A 86 -24.71 11.37 -1.35
N PHE A 87 -23.78 12.27 -1.70
CA PHE A 87 -23.90 13.69 -1.39
C PHE A 87 -25.11 14.33 -2.08
N GLN A 88 -25.33 14.04 -3.37
CA GLN A 88 -26.53 14.49 -4.08
C GLN A 88 -27.82 13.99 -3.43
N ALA A 89 -27.86 12.73 -2.99
CA ALA A 89 -29.03 12.20 -2.29
C ALA A 89 -29.32 12.95 -0.98
N VAL A 90 -28.28 13.30 -0.22
CA VAL A 90 -28.42 14.11 1.01
C VAL A 90 -28.91 15.53 0.70
N VAL A 91 -28.43 16.15 -0.39
CA VAL A 91 -28.92 17.47 -0.83
C VAL A 91 -30.39 17.43 -1.22
N GLU A 92 -30.82 16.40 -1.95
CA GLU A 92 -32.24 16.21 -2.28
C GLU A 92 -33.10 16.03 -1.03
N GLU A 93 -32.65 15.21 -0.07
CA GLU A 93 -33.35 15.01 1.19
C GLU A 93 -33.43 16.29 2.03
N ALA A 94 -32.37 17.10 2.03
CA ALA A 94 -32.32 18.38 2.73
C ALA A 94 -33.34 19.41 2.20
N ARG A 95 -33.84 19.26 0.96
CA ARG A 95 -34.90 20.14 0.42
C ARG A 95 -36.26 19.91 1.10
N THR A 96 -36.51 18.70 1.58
CA THR A 96 -37.81 18.31 2.17
C THR A 96 -37.75 18.08 3.68
N THR A 97 -36.55 17.81 4.21
CA THR A 97 -36.35 17.42 5.60
C THR A 97 -35.53 18.48 6.36
N PRO A 98 -36.14 19.23 7.30
CA PRO A 98 -35.45 20.29 8.05
C PRO A 98 -34.25 19.78 8.86
N GLU A 99 -34.36 18.60 9.46
CA GLU A 99 -33.27 18.00 10.25
C GLU A 99 -32.05 17.67 9.38
N THR A 100 -32.27 17.10 8.19
CA THR A 100 -31.19 16.79 7.24
C THR A 100 -30.53 18.07 6.71
N ALA A 101 -31.30 19.13 6.47
CA ALA A 101 -30.76 20.44 6.12
C ALA A 101 -29.86 21.02 7.22
N ARG A 102 -30.28 20.92 8.49
CA ARG A 102 -29.48 21.37 9.65
C ARG A 102 -28.20 20.57 9.81
N GLN A 103 -28.27 19.25 9.65
CA GLN A 103 -27.09 18.38 9.72
C GLN A 103 -26.09 18.69 8.60
N LEU A 104 -26.57 18.86 7.37
CA LEU A 104 -25.72 19.24 6.23
C LEU A 104 -25.09 20.63 6.45
N PHE A 105 -25.85 21.59 6.97
CA PHE A 105 -25.35 22.93 7.29
C PHE A 105 -24.27 22.89 8.39
N ASN A 106 -24.49 22.12 9.45
CA ASN A 106 -23.51 21.90 10.51
C ASN A 106 -22.24 21.23 9.99
N PHE A 107 -22.37 20.31 9.04
CA PHE A 107 -21.24 19.67 8.38
C PHE A 107 -20.43 20.68 7.55
N CYS A 108 -21.09 21.50 6.72
CA CYS A 108 -20.43 22.53 5.91
C CYS A 108 -19.74 23.62 6.74
N THR A 109 -20.23 23.89 7.95
CA THR A 109 -19.72 24.96 8.83
C THR A 109 -18.84 24.47 9.98
N MET A 110 -18.58 23.15 10.09
CA MET A 110 -18.03 22.49 11.29
C MET A 110 -16.74 23.13 11.85
N TYR A 111 -15.84 23.63 11.00
CA TYR A 111 -14.56 24.21 11.40
C TYR A 111 -14.45 25.73 11.20
N ARG A 112 -15.56 26.39 10.85
CA ARG A 112 -15.62 27.82 10.48
C ARG A 112 -16.84 28.53 11.06
N ARG A 113 -17.30 28.10 12.24
CA ARG A 113 -18.51 28.62 12.89
C ARG A 113 -18.40 30.07 13.39
N ASP A 114 -17.19 30.58 13.46
CA ASP A 114 -16.83 31.94 13.87
C ASP A 114 -16.63 32.90 12.68
N ASN A 115 -16.70 32.39 11.44
CA ASN A 115 -16.51 33.19 10.24
C ASN A 115 -17.84 33.45 9.54
N ASP A 116 -18.39 34.64 9.76
CA ASP A 116 -19.68 35.07 9.20
C ASP A 116 -19.70 35.06 7.66
N GLU A 117 -18.57 35.36 6.99
CA GLU A 117 -18.50 35.32 5.52
C GLU A 117 -18.68 33.89 4.99
N VAL A 118 -18.05 32.91 5.64
CA VAL A 118 -18.20 31.49 5.29
C VAL A 118 -19.63 31.01 5.55
N ILE A 119 -20.23 31.42 6.67
CA ILE A 119 -21.61 31.06 7.03
C ILE A 119 -22.60 31.63 6.01
N GLN A 120 -22.46 32.90 5.64
CA GLN A 120 -23.32 33.53 4.64
C GLN A 120 -23.11 32.90 3.25
N GLY A 121 -21.87 32.58 2.88
CA GLY A 121 -21.59 31.84 1.65
C GLY A 121 -22.29 30.47 1.60
N VAL A 122 -22.26 29.72 2.70
CA VAL A 122 -22.97 28.43 2.79
C VAL A 122 -24.49 28.62 2.69
N ARG A 123 -25.06 29.65 3.32
CA ARG A 123 -26.50 29.96 3.19
C ARG A 123 -26.92 30.30 1.76
N SER A 124 -26.11 31.08 1.05
CA SER A 124 -26.32 31.39 -0.37
C SER A 124 -26.30 30.11 -1.22
N ASN A 125 -25.30 29.24 -1.02
CA ASN A 125 -25.20 27.96 -1.72
C ASN A 125 -26.42 27.05 -1.46
N PHE A 126 -26.93 27.03 -0.23
CA PHE A 126 -28.12 26.24 0.10
C PHE A 126 -29.37 26.79 -0.59
N THR A 127 -29.49 28.11 -0.69
CA THR A 127 -30.59 28.77 -1.41
C THR A 127 -30.53 28.47 -2.90
N GLU A 128 -29.34 28.51 -3.51
CA GLU A 128 -29.12 28.11 -4.91
C GLU A 128 -29.47 26.64 -5.17
N LEU A 129 -29.20 25.77 -4.19
CA LEU A 129 -29.56 24.35 -4.24
C LEU A 129 -31.05 24.10 -3.96
N GLY A 130 -31.86 25.12 -3.69
CA GLY A 130 -33.29 25.01 -3.44
C GLY A 130 -33.63 24.48 -2.04
N ILE A 131 -32.69 24.53 -1.09
CA ILE A 131 -32.93 24.18 0.31
C ILE A 131 -33.52 25.42 1.01
N PRO A 132 -34.72 25.33 1.63
CA PRO A 132 -35.35 26.47 2.28
C PRO A 132 -34.48 27.07 3.40
N SER A 133 -34.27 28.39 3.36
CA SER A 133 -33.54 29.13 4.41
C SER A 133 -34.20 28.99 5.78
N ASP A 134 -35.50 28.72 5.81
CA ASP A 134 -36.30 28.57 7.02
C ASP A 134 -35.86 27.35 7.85
N TYR A 135 -35.27 26.33 7.21
CA TYR A 135 -34.76 25.14 7.90
C TYR A 135 -33.43 25.39 8.61
N LEU A 136 -32.72 26.44 8.21
CA LEU A 136 -31.39 26.82 8.72
C LEU A 136 -31.46 27.85 9.86
N SER A 137 -32.67 28.23 10.27
CA SER A 137 -32.89 29.02 11.47
C SER A 137 -32.88 28.12 12.72
N PRO A 138 -32.28 28.59 13.83
CA PRO A 138 -32.27 27.86 15.11
C PRO A 138 -33.68 27.59 15.65
#